data_AF-A0A3D5X4P1-F1
#
_entry.id   AF-A0A3D5X4P1-F1
#
_cell.length_a   1.000
_cell.length_b   1.000
_cell.length_c   1.000
_cell.angle_alpha   90.00
_cell.angle_beta   90.00
_cell.angle_gamma   90.00
#
_symmetry.space_group_name_H-M   'P 1'
#
loop_
_entity.id
_entity.type
_entity.pdbx_description
1 polymer ?
#
loop_
_entity_poly.entity_id
_entity_poly.type
_entity_poly.pdbx_seq_one_letter_code
_entity_poly.pdbx_strand_id
1 'polypeptide(L)' 'GYEISKISIFNAIGKEVLSSVSTYGSNSINMGKLPSGVYIVSVNSVQGEVFTYRVVK' A
#
# COMPACT_ATOMS: atom_id res chain seq x y z
N GLY A 1 -14.38 0.06 -12.42
CA GLY A 1 -13.69 0.14 -11.12
C GLY A 1 -12.40 -0.65 -11.23
N TYR A 2 -11.33 -0.19 -10.58
CA TYR A 2 -10.05 -0.89 -10.61
C TYR A 2 -10.03 -2.03 -9.59
N GLU A 3 -9.47 -3.16 -10.00
CA GLU A 3 -9.27 -4.30 -9.09
C GLU A 3 -7.85 -4.25 -8.55
N ILE A 4 -7.71 -4.31 -7.22
CA ILE A 4 -6.42 -4.12 -6.54
C ILE A 4 -5.71 -5.47 -6.42
N SER A 5 -4.51 -5.58 -7.01
CA SER A 5 -3.67 -6.78 -6.93
C SER A 5 -2.73 -6.76 -5.73
N LYS A 6 -2.15 -5.60 -5.40
CA LYS A 6 -1.21 -5.46 -4.27
C LYS A 6 -1.28 -4.08 -3.65
N ILE A 7 -1.15 -4.01 -2.33
CA ILE A 7 -0.83 -2.78 -1.59
C ILE A 7 0.54 -2.97 -0.96
N SER A 8 1.45 -2.01 -1.13
CA SER A 8 2.74 -1.94 -0.44
C SER A 8 2.85 -0.62 0.32
N ILE A 9 3.41 -0.67 1.53
CA ILE A 9 3.68 0.49 2.38
C ILE A 9 5.19 0.63 2.50
N PHE A 10 5.71 1.80 2.18
CA PHE A 10 7.11 2.17 2.31
C PHE A 10 7.26 3.25 3.37
N ASN A 11 8.32 3.16 4.17
CA ASN A 11 8.68 4.24 5.10
C ASN A 11 9.39 5.41 4.36
N ALA A 12 9.74 6.46 5.08
CA ALA A 12 10.36 7.67 4.52
C ALA A 12 11.71 7.43 3.80
N ILE A 13 12.39 6.32 4.06
CA ILE A 13 13.65 5.95 3.37
C ILE A 13 13.43 5.01 2.18
N GLY A 14 12.17 4.75 1.80
CA GLY A 14 11.82 3.89 0.66
C GLY A 14 11.88 2.38 0.95
N LYS A 15 12.02 1.96 2.22
CA LYS A 15 11.97 0.54 2.59
C LYS A 15 10.52 0.06 2.68
N GLU A 16 10.17 -1.03 1.99
CA GLU A 16 8.87 -1.71 2.17
C GLU A 16 8.78 -2.24 3.61
N VAL A 17 7.75 -1.80 4.35
CA VAL A 17 7.50 -2.18 5.74
C VAL A 17 6.29 -3.08 5.91
N LEU A 18 5.32 -3.02 4.98
CA LEU A 18 4.15 -3.89 4.92
C LEU A 18 3.75 -4.11 3.46
N SER A 19 3.16 -5.26 3.16
CA SER A 19 2.44 -5.47 1.91
C SER A 19 1.28 -6.46 2.09
N SER A 20 0.30 -6.37 1.19
CA SER A 20 -0.86 -7.25 1.11
C SER A 20 -1.17 -7.52 -0.36
N VAL A 21 -1.29 -8.79 -0.72
CA VAL A 21 -1.65 -9.24 -2.07
C VAL A 21 -3.10 -9.72 -2.04
N SER A 22 -3.91 -9.26 -2.99
CA SER A 22 -5.25 -9.81 -3.22
C SER A 22 -5.34 -10.24 -4.67
N THR A 23 -5.90 -11.42 -4.89
CA THR A 23 -6.16 -11.91 -6.24
C THR A 23 -7.48 -11.35 -6.78
N TYR A 24 -8.46 -11.07 -5.90
CA TYR A 24 -9.77 -10.50 -6.27
C TYR A 24 -10.42 -9.77 -5.07
N GLY A 25 -10.93 -8.54 -5.26
CA GLY A 25 -11.75 -7.81 -4.27
C GLY A 25 -11.07 -6.72 -3.41
N SER A 26 -11.75 -6.29 -2.35
CA SER A 26 -11.30 -5.19 -1.47
C SER A 26 -10.09 -5.60 -0.64
N ASN A 27 -9.03 -4.79 -0.70
CA ASN A 27 -7.76 -5.08 -0.03
C ASN A 27 -7.53 -4.04 1.09
N SER A 28 -7.07 -4.48 2.26
CA SER A 28 -6.81 -3.60 3.40
C SER A 28 -5.49 -3.96 4.08
N ILE A 29 -4.82 -2.95 4.66
CA ILE A 29 -3.58 -3.12 5.41
C ILE A 29 -3.75 -2.46 6.78
N ASN A 30 -3.38 -3.19 7.85
CA ASN A 30 -3.37 -2.67 9.21
C ASN A 30 -2.00 -2.02 9.52
N MET A 31 -1.97 -0.70 9.61
CA MET A 31 -0.77 0.08 9.97
C MET A 31 -0.63 0.33 11.48
N GLY A 32 -1.41 -0.35 12.33
CA GLY A 32 -1.50 -0.05 13.78
C GLY A 32 -0.19 -0.20 14.55
N LYS A 33 0.69 -1.13 14.13
CA LYS A 33 1.98 -1.39 14.77
C LYS A 33 3.14 -0.57 14.21
N LEU A 34 2.90 0.23 13.16
CA LEU A 34 3.93 1.09 12.60
C LEU A 34 4.09 2.36 13.45
N PRO A 35 5.32 2.84 13.72
CA PRO A 35 5.54 4.12 14.38
C PRO A 35 4.86 5.28 13.63
N SER A 36 4.58 6.39 14.34
CA SER A 36 4.17 7.63 13.68
C SER A 36 5.24 8.11 12.71
N GLY A 37 4.80 8.71 11.61
CA GLY A 37 5.70 9.14 10.56
C GLY A 37 5.05 9.23 9.17
N VAL A 38 5.89 9.47 8.18
CA VAL A 38 5.48 9.58 6.78
C VAL A 38 5.68 8.24 6.08
N TYR A 39 4.65 7.82 5.36
CA TYR A 39 4.64 6.59 4.58
C TYR A 39 4.20 6.87 3.15
N ILE A 40 4.70 6.05 2.23
CA ILE A 40 4.25 5.99 0.85
C ILE A 40 3.46 4.69 0.68
N VAL A 41 2.25 4.80 0.15
CA VAL A 41 1.37 3.67 -0.17
C VAL A 41 1.38 3.50 -1.68
N SER A 42 1.83 2.33 -2.15
CA SER A 42 1.70 1.93 -3.55
C SER A 42 0.54 0.96 -3.67
N VAL A 43 -0.41 1.26 -4.56
CA VAL A 43 -1.55 0.41 -4.87
C VAL A 43 -1.42 -0.02 -6.32
N ASN A 44 -1.17 -1.32 -6.52
CA ASN A 44 -1.07 -1.91 -7.84
C ASN A 44 -2.42 -2.50 -8.21
N SER A 45 -2.88 -2.22 -9.42
CA SER A 45 -4.08 -2.82 -9.97
C SER A 45 -3.76 -4.12 -10.71
N VAL A 46 -4.77 -4.97 -10.93
CA VAL A 46 -4.66 -6.14 -11.81
C VAL A 46 -4.44 -5.72 -13.26
N GLN A 47 -4.93 -4.53 -13.64
CA GLN A 47 -4.78 -3.96 -14.98
C GLN A 47 -3.37 -3.39 -15.25
N GLY A 48 -2.47 -3.43 -14.27
CA GLY A 48 -1.08 -2.99 -14.41
C GLY A 48 -0.82 -1.53 -14.04
N GLU A 49 -1.85 -0.74 -13.75
CA GLU A 49 -1.70 0.62 -13.24
C GLU A 49 -1.19 0.62 -11.79
N VAL A 50 -0.41 1.64 -11.45
CA VAL A 50 0.14 1.86 -10.11
C VAL A 50 -0.26 3.25 -9.63
N PHE A 51 -0.89 3.29 -8.46
CA PHE A 51 -1.25 4.52 -7.78
C PHE A 51 -0.38 4.71 -6.54
N THR A 52 0.09 5.93 -6.29
CA THR A 52 0.97 6.23 -5.17
C THR A 52 0.40 7.34 -4.31
N TYR A 53 0.36 7.13 -2.99
CA TYR A 53 -0.18 8.07 -2.02
C TYR A 53 0.81 8.32 -0.89
N ARG A 54 0.88 9.56 -0.43
CA ARG A 54 1.62 9.91 0.79
C ARG A 54 0.64 9.95 1.97
N VAL A 55 0.97 9.23 3.04
CA VAL A 55 0.16 9.15 4.26
C VAL A 55 1.01 9.61 5.45
N VAL A 56 0.43 10.41 6.33
CA VAL A 56 1.02 10.77 7.63
C VAL A 56 0.23 10.02 8.70
N LYS A 57 0.94 9.24 9.52
CA LYS A 57 0.39 8.49 10.64
C LYS A 57 0.84 9.11 11.96
#